data_AF-A0AAV4WYL3-F1
#
_entry.id   AF-A0AAV4WYL3-F1
#
_cell.length_a   1.000
_cell.length_b   1.000
_cell.length_c   1.000
_cell.angle_alpha   90.00
_cell.angle_beta   90.00
_cell.angle_gamma   90.00
#
_symmetry.space_group_name_H-M   'P 1'
#
loop_
_entity.id
_entity.type
_entity.pdbx_description
1 polymer ?
#
loop_
_entity_poly.entity_id
_entity_poly.type
_entity_poly.pdbx_seq_one_letter_code
_entity_poly.pdbx_strand_id
1 'polypeptide(L)'
;MKKLLYKPDDKLESVVNSEPQISNWKKKNRYRCCSQFPDRLHHSVFISGINRAIIVSVAYARSYNETLKAFKEDQINYVKKLARAKATCDQLKDIIEMHYSEKERLLDVIPLYIDIGPFRLITEGVRTAAVRKHEQLADAVLDHFYDKLRQKMETLNDQFLVLLDRVEQTTGNIEDMLEKKVWCRTVPNKIERLE
;
A
#
# COMPACT_ATOMS: atom_id res chain seq x y z
N MET A 1 2.64 -16.05 -5.82
CA MET A 1 1.76 -14.88 -6.03
C MET A 1 0.32 -15.34 -6.12
N LYS A 2 -0.48 -15.15 -5.06
CA LYS A 2 -1.92 -15.45 -5.12
C LYS A 2 -2.59 -14.32 -5.90
N LYS A 3 -3.14 -14.63 -7.07
CA LYS A 3 -4.03 -13.73 -7.81
C LYS A 3 -5.25 -13.43 -6.93
N LEU A 4 -5.24 -12.30 -6.24
CA LEU A 4 -6.44 -11.71 -5.68
C LEU A 4 -7.18 -11.05 -6.86
N LEU A 5 -7.79 -11.88 -7.71
CA LEU A 5 -8.75 -11.42 -8.70
C LEU A 5 -9.94 -10.87 -7.93
N TYR A 6 -10.02 -9.55 -7.85
CA TYR A 6 -11.08 -8.83 -7.20
C TYR A 6 -12.12 -8.47 -8.28
N LYS A 7 -13.23 -9.20 -8.31
CA LYS A 7 -14.45 -8.76 -8.98
C LYS A 7 -15.47 -8.40 -7.90
N PRO A 8 -16.04 -7.18 -7.89
CA PRO A 8 -17.03 -6.77 -6.90
C PRO A 8 -18.21 -7.75 -6.80
N ASP A 9 -18.66 -8.29 -7.95
CA ASP A 9 -19.78 -9.24 -8.04
C ASP A 9 -19.44 -10.62 -7.46
N ASP A 10 -18.22 -11.13 -7.68
CA ASP A 10 -17.78 -12.44 -7.17
C ASP A 10 -17.67 -12.44 -5.63
N LYS A 11 -17.32 -11.30 -5.02
CA LYS A 11 -17.30 -11.15 -3.56
C LYS A 11 -18.72 -11.07 -3.00
N LEU A 12 -19.63 -10.38 -3.67
CA LEU A 12 -21.06 -10.40 -3.33
C LEU A 12 -21.60 -11.83 -3.39
N GLU A 13 -21.35 -12.58 -4.47
CA GLU A 13 -21.78 -13.97 -4.58
C GLU A 13 -21.14 -14.88 -3.52
N SER A 14 -19.85 -14.75 -3.25
CA SER A 14 -19.17 -15.54 -2.22
C SER A 14 -19.63 -15.19 -0.81
N VAL A 15 -19.87 -13.91 -0.49
CA VAL A 15 -20.43 -13.48 0.79
C VAL A 15 -21.87 -14.01 0.95
N VAL A 16 -22.69 -13.85 -0.09
CA VAL A 16 -24.06 -14.41 -0.21
C VAL A 16 -24.06 -15.94 -0.05
N ASN A 17 -23.03 -16.64 -0.52
CA ASN A 17 -22.93 -18.10 -0.40
C ASN A 17 -22.28 -18.55 0.93
N SER A 18 -21.46 -17.71 1.57
CA SER A 18 -20.76 -18.01 2.83
C SER A 18 -21.64 -17.85 4.08
N GLU A 19 -22.67 -17.00 4.02
CA GLU A 19 -23.59 -16.85 5.14
C GLU A 19 -24.60 -18.01 5.18
N PRO A 20 -24.64 -18.80 6.28
CA PRO A 20 -25.49 -19.99 6.39
C PRO A 20 -26.99 -19.67 6.31
N GLN A 21 -27.38 -18.43 6.63
CA GLN A 21 -28.76 -17.95 6.54
C GLN A 21 -29.24 -17.80 5.08
N ILE A 22 -28.34 -17.40 4.17
CA ILE A 22 -28.65 -17.16 2.76
C ILE A 22 -28.60 -18.45 1.95
N SER A 23 -27.64 -19.34 2.25
CA SER A 23 -27.49 -20.65 1.58
C SER A 23 -28.60 -21.64 1.93
N ASN A 24 -29.04 -21.69 3.20
CA ASN A 24 -30.19 -22.49 3.61
C ASN A 24 -31.50 -22.00 2.97
N TRP A 25 -31.62 -20.69 2.71
CA TRP A 25 -32.78 -20.14 2.00
C TRP A 25 -32.83 -20.55 0.53
N LYS A 26 -31.70 -20.52 -0.22
CA LYS A 26 -31.63 -20.98 -1.63
C LYS A 26 -32.08 -22.44 -1.78
N LYS A 27 -31.82 -23.27 -0.77
CA LYS A 27 -32.28 -24.68 -0.72
C LYS A 27 -33.78 -24.79 -0.46
N LYS A 28 -34.34 -23.91 0.40
CA LYS A 28 -35.75 -23.97 0.83
C LYS A 28 -36.74 -23.43 -0.20
N ASN A 29 -36.31 -22.54 -1.10
CA ASN A 29 -37.20 -21.83 -2.03
C ASN A 29 -36.98 -22.16 -3.53
N ARG A 30 -36.34 -23.30 -3.84
CA ARG A 30 -36.14 -23.73 -5.24
C ARG A 30 -37.43 -24.21 -5.95
N TYR A 31 -38.53 -24.34 -5.22
CA TYR A 31 -39.82 -24.77 -5.75
C TYR A 31 -40.97 -23.96 -5.14
N ARG A 32 -41.30 -22.81 -5.72
CA ARG A 32 -42.68 -22.27 -5.71
C ARG A 32 -42.94 -21.60 -7.05
N CYS A 33 -43.44 -22.38 -8.00
CA CYS A 33 -44.12 -21.84 -9.18
C CYS A 33 -45.35 -21.04 -8.72
N CYS A 34 -45.41 -19.79 -9.15
CA CYS A 34 -46.57 -18.92 -9.00
C CYS A 34 -47.67 -19.36 -9.97
N SER A 35 -48.77 -19.92 -9.47
CA SER A 35 -50.01 -20.03 -10.24
C SER A 35 -51.28 -19.68 -9.47
N GLN A 36 -51.21 -19.34 -8.18
CA GLN A 36 -52.39 -18.98 -7.40
C GLN A 36 -52.11 -17.87 -6.38
N PHE A 37 -53.00 -16.86 -6.38
CA PHE A 37 -53.22 -15.74 -5.43
C PHE A 37 -52.63 -14.36 -5.79
N PRO A 38 -53.46 -13.34 -6.16
CA PRO A 38 -52.94 -12.03 -6.64
C PRO A 38 -52.54 -11.02 -5.55
N ASP A 39 -53.28 -10.76 -4.46
CA ASP A 39 -53.11 -9.44 -3.79
C ASP A 39 -52.42 -9.39 -2.41
N ARG A 40 -52.27 -10.50 -1.66
CA ARG A 40 -51.57 -10.48 -0.33
C ARG A 40 -50.12 -10.95 -0.36
N LEU A 41 -49.66 -11.56 -1.45
CA LEU A 41 -48.31 -12.12 -1.56
C LEU A 41 -47.24 -11.05 -1.79
N HIS A 42 -47.59 -9.93 -2.41
CA HIS A 42 -46.66 -8.84 -2.74
C HIS A 42 -45.98 -8.24 -1.49
N HIS A 43 -46.71 -8.02 -0.40
CA HIS A 43 -46.16 -7.43 0.81
C HIS A 43 -45.11 -8.34 1.47
N SER A 44 -45.38 -9.65 1.53
CA SER A 44 -44.45 -10.63 2.11
C SER A 44 -43.19 -10.83 1.26
N VAL A 45 -43.33 -10.83 -0.06
CA VAL A 45 -42.21 -10.94 -1.00
C VAL A 45 -41.36 -9.68 -0.93
N PHE A 46 -41.99 -8.51 -0.89
CA PHE A 46 -41.32 -7.21 -0.76
C PHE A 46 -40.50 -7.10 0.52
N ILE A 47 -41.09 -7.42 1.68
CA ILE A 47 -40.37 -7.45 2.97
C ILE A 47 -39.20 -8.44 2.90
N SER A 48 -39.41 -9.62 2.32
CA SER A 48 -38.34 -10.61 2.18
C SER A 48 -37.21 -10.15 1.26
N GLY A 49 -37.50 -9.29 0.26
CA GLY A 49 -36.53 -8.69 -0.64
C GLY A 49 -35.69 -7.63 0.07
N ILE A 50 -36.34 -6.74 0.82
CA ILE A 50 -35.66 -5.71 1.62
C ILE A 50 -34.74 -6.35 2.66
N ASN A 51 -35.23 -7.37 3.38
CA ASN A 51 -34.43 -8.05 4.39
C ASN A 51 -33.15 -8.67 3.81
N ARG A 52 -33.19 -9.20 2.58
CA ARG A 52 -31.97 -9.67 1.90
C ARG A 52 -31.02 -8.53 1.59
N ALA A 53 -31.53 -7.45 1.01
CA ALA A 53 -30.72 -6.31 0.63
C ALA A 53 -30.02 -5.71 1.86
N ILE A 54 -30.70 -5.68 3.02
CA ILE A 54 -30.10 -5.30 4.30
C ILE A 54 -28.96 -6.25 4.68
N ILE A 55 -29.20 -7.57 4.66
CA ILE A 55 -28.18 -8.56 5.05
C ILE A 55 -26.93 -8.43 4.17
N VAL A 56 -27.12 -8.38 2.84
CA VAL A 56 -26.02 -8.23 1.88
C VAL A 56 -25.28 -6.91 2.10
N SER A 57 -25.99 -5.82 2.36
CA SER A 57 -25.39 -4.51 2.63
C SER A 57 -24.54 -4.51 3.90
N VAL A 58 -25.04 -5.14 4.98
CA VAL A 58 -24.30 -5.28 6.24
C VAL A 58 -23.06 -6.16 6.06
N ALA A 59 -23.18 -7.26 5.34
CA ALA A 59 -22.06 -8.15 5.07
C ALA A 59 -20.98 -7.46 4.23
N TYR A 60 -21.40 -6.69 3.22
CA TYR A 60 -20.50 -5.87 2.39
C TYR A 60 -19.76 -4.82 3.23
N ALA A 61 -20.47 -4.08 4.08
CA ALA A 61 -19.87 -3.10 5.00
C ALA A 61 -18.86 -3.76 5.96
N ARG A 62 -19.18 -4.94 6.49
CA ARG A 62 -18.26 -5.69 7.37
C ARG A 62 -16.98 -6.12 6.67
N SER A 63 -17.03 -6.39 5.36
CA SER A 63 -15.85 -6.80 4.60
C SER A 63 -14.75 -5.73 4.58
N TYR A 64 -15.09 -4.45 4.78
CA TYR A 64 -14.14 -3.35 4.90
C TYR A 64 -13.56 -3.18 6.30
N ASN A 65 -14.16 -3.78 7.34
CA ASN A 65 -13.62 -3.67 8.69
C ASN A 65 -12.26 -4.35 8.81
N GLU A 66 -12.03 -5.44 8.08
CA GLU A 66 -10.73 -6.13 8.06
C GLU A 66 -9.66 -5.29 7.35
N THR A 67 -10.00 -4.69 6.21
CA THR A 67 -9.09 -3.79 5.49
C THR A 67 -8.74 -2.57 6.34
N LEU A 68 -9.72 -1.99 7.03
CA LEU A 68 -9.51 -0.84 7.93
C LEU A 68 -8.62 -1.18 9.15
N LYS A 69 -8.72 -2.41 9.69
CA LYS A 69 -7.84 -2.85 10.80
C LYS A 69 -6.37 -2.88 10.40
N ALA A 70 -6.06 -3.29 9.16
CA ALA A 70 -4.69 -3.30 8.65
C ALA A 70 -4.08 -1.89 8.58
N PHE A 71 -4.90 -0.86 8.41
CA PHE A 71 -4.49 0.55 8.30
C PHE A 71 -4.30 1.28 9.63
N LYS A 72 -4.46 0.59 10.76
CA LYS A 72 -4.31 1.20 12.09
C LYS A 72 -2.86 1.52 12.47
N GLU A 73 -1.88 0.98 11.75
CA GLU A 73 -0.47 1.23 12.04
C GLU A 73 -0.09 2.71 11.80
N ASP A 74 0.67 3.29 12.72
CA ASP A 74 1.10 4.68 12.62
C ASP A 74 2.30 4.85 11.68
N GLN A 75 2.36 5.97 10.97
CA GLN A 75 3.43 6.27 10.00
C GLN A 75 4.80 6.26 10.69
N ILE A 76 4.87 6.85 11.89
CA ILE A 76 6.10 6.96 12.67
C ILE A 76 6.62 5.57 13.06
N ASN A 77 5.72 4.68 13.48
CA ASN A 77 6.07 3.32 13.86
C ASN A 77 6.53 2.50 12.64
N TYR A 78 5.91 2.73 11.48
CA TYR A 78 6.29 2.09 10.23
C TYR A 78 7.73 2.43 9.83
N VAL A 79 8.09 3.73 9.82
CA VAL A 79 9.45 4.17 9.53
C VAL A 79 10.44 3.66 10.57
N LYS A 80 10.10 3.68 11.87
CA LYS A 80 10.95 3.11 12.93
C LYS A 80 11.22 1.62 12.71
N LYS A 81 10.24 0.86 12.22
CA LYS A 81 10.42 -0.57 11.91
C LYS A 81 11.41 -0.76 10.76
N LEU A 82 11.31 0.05 9.71
CA LEU A 82 12.24 0.02 8.57
C LEU A 82 13.66 0.45 8.96
N ALA A 83 13.78 1.46 9.82
CA ALA A 83 15.05 1.91 10.37
C ALA A 83 15.72 0.80 11.20
N ARG A 84 14.96 0.12 12.07
CA ARG A 84 15.45 -1.05 12.84
C ARG A 84 15.87 -2.21 11.94
N ALA A 85 15.15 -2.43 10.86
CA ALA A 85 15.47 -3.48 9.88
C ALA A 85 16.70 -3.13 9.01
N LYS A 86 17.27 -1.93 9.12
CA LYS A 86 18.40 -1.43 8.31
C LYS A 86 18.16 -1.64 6.80
N ALA A 87 16.93 -1.38 6.33
CA ALA A 87 16.58 -1.59 4.94
C ALA A 87 17.52 -0.83 3.97
N THR A 88 17.96 -1.48 2.90
CA THR A 88 18.82 -0.86 1.87
C THR A 88 18.02 0.16 1.04
N CYS A 89 18.70 1.10 0.38
CA CYS A 89 18.07 2.05 -0.54
C CYS A 89 17.19 1.37 -1.60
N ASP A 90 17.66 0.27 -2.19
CA ASP A 90 16.88 -0.48 -3.19
C ASP A 90 15.59 -1.07 -2.61
N GLN A 91 15.67 -1.62 -1.40
CA GLN A 91 14.50 -2.15 -0.70
C GLN A 91 13.49 -1.05 -0.36
N LEU A 92 13.97 0.13 0.02
CA LEU A 92 13.08 1.28 0.27
C LEU A 92 12.38 1.72 -1.02
N LYS A 93 13.08 1.72 -2.16
CA LYS A 93 12.49 1.99 -3.47
C LYS A 93 11.38 0.99 -3.82
N ASP A 94 11.63 -0.30 -3.65
CA ASP A 94 10.64 -1.35 -3.90
C ASP A 94 9.41 -1.20 -3.00
N ILE A 95 9.60 -0.81 -1.74
CA ILE A 95 8.51 -0.57 -0.79
C ILE A 95 7.66 0.64 -1.21
N ILE A 96 8.29 1.71 -1.67
CA ILE A 96 7.60 2.91 -2.16
C ILE A 96 6.75 2.55 -3.40
N GLU A 97 7.33 1.83 -4.35
CA GLU A 97 6.63 1.37 -5.55
C GLU A 97 5.46 0.42 -5.21
N MET A 98 5.66 -0.47 -4.24
CA MET A 98 4.59 -1.32 -3.71
C MET A 98 3.44 -0.49 -3.13
N HIS A 99 3.71 0.58 -2.37
CA HIS A 99 2.65 1.42 -1.83
C HIS A 99 1.90 2.22 -2.91
N TYR A 100 2.58 2.72 -3.93
CA TYR A 100 1.91 3.40 -5.05
C TYR A 100 1.09 2.44 -5.93
N SER A 101 1.62 1.25 -6.24
CA SER A 101 0.87 0.25 -7.00
C SER A 101 -0.37 -0.23 -6.24
N GLU A 102 -0.28 -0.40 -4.91
CA GLU A 102 -1.43 -0.77 -4.09
C GLU A 102 -2.46 0.37 -3.98
N LYS A 103 -2.01 1.64 -3.98
CA LYS A 103 -2.88 2.82 -4.06
C LYS A 103 -3.71 2.80 -5.35
N GLU A 104 -3.08 2.58 -6.50
CA GLU A 104 -3.77 2.46 -7.79
C GLU A 104 -4.73 1.28 -7.79
N ARG A 105 -4.29 0.13 -7.28
CA ARG A 105 -5.15 -1.05 -7.16
C ARG A 105 -6.39 -0.77 -6.32
N LEU A 106 -6.27 -0.03 -5.22
CA LEU A 106 -7.41 0.32 -4.36
C LEU A 106 -8.41 1.25 -5.04
N LEU A 107 -7.95 2.13 -5.93
CA LEU A 107 -8.83 2.99 -6.73
C LEU A 107 -9.67 2.19 -7.72
N ASP A 108 -9.08 1.17 -8.34
CA ASP A 108 -9.79 0.27 -9.27
C ASP A 108 -10.73 -0.70 -8.55
N VAL A 109 -10.32 -1.16 -7.37
CA VAL A 109 -11.04 -2.16 -6.56
C VAL A 109 -12.23 -1.56 -5.84
N ILE A 110 -12.10 -0.39 -5.22
CA ILE A 110 -13.17 0.16 -4.39
C ILE A 110 -13.99 1.17 -5.21
N PRO A 111 -15.27 0.88 -5.52
CA PRO A 111 -16.12 1.81 -6.24
C PRO A 111 -16.45 3.04 -5.37
N LEU A 112 -16.96 4.10 -6.02
CA LEU A 112 -17.49 5.28 -5.33
C LEU A 112 -18.76 4.97 -4.53
N TYR A 113 -19.66 4.24 -5.18
CA TYR A 113 -20.92 3.80 -4.64
C TYR A 113 -21.28 2.45 -5.25
N ILE A 114 -22.12 1.70 -4.55
CA ILE A 114 -22.72 0.46 -5.05
C ILE A 114 -24.19 0.44 -4.68
N ASP A 115 -25.04 0.11 -5.64
CA ASP A 115 -26.47 0.00 -5.44
C ASP A 115 -26.83 -1.47 -5.16
N ILE A 116 -27.32 -1.75 -3.94
CA ILE A 116 -27.73 -3.08 -3.48
C ILE A 116 -29.24 -3.06 -3.25
N GLY A 117 -30.00 -3.52 -4.23
CA GLY A 117 -31.47 -3.45 -4.20
C GLY A 117 -31.94 -2.00 -4.08
N PRO A 118 -32.79 -1.62 -3.10
CA PRO A 118 -33.24 -0.25 -2.90
C PRO A 118 -32.22 0.65 -2.15
N PHE A 119 -31.05 0.12 -1.77
CA PHE A 119 -30.06 0.85 -0.98
C PHE A 119 -28.87 1.27 -1.83
N ARG A 120 -28.46 2.53 -1.70
CA ARG A 120 -27.19 3.04 -2.23
C ARG A 120 -26.16 3.09 -1.12
N LEU A 121 -25.12 2.28 -1.22
CA LEU A 121 -23.99 2.32 -0.29
C LEU A 121 -22.91 3.23 -0.84
N ILE A 122 -22.54 4.23 -0.05
CA ILE A 122 -21.47 5.17 -0.40
C ILE A 122 -20.17 4.65 0.21
N THR A 123 -19.25 4.20 -0.65
CA THR A 123 -17.94 3.65 -0.25
C THR A 123 -16.78 4.63 -0.47
N GLU A 124 -17.07 5.81 -1.02
CA GLU A 124 -16.09 6.86 -1.28
C GLU A 124 -15.20 7.18 -0.06
N GLY A 125 -15.80 7.35 1.13
CA GLY A 125 -15.03 7.67 2.34
C GLY A 125 -13.99 6.60 2.70
N VAL A 126 -14.35 5.32 2.54
CA VAL A 126 -13.45 4.18 2.79
C VAL A 126 -12.32 4.16 1.75
N ARG A 127 -12.67 4.38 0.48
CA ARG A 127 -11.69 4.47 -0.61
C ARG A 127 -10.68 5.58 -0.37
N THR A 128 -11.14 6.79 -0.13
CA THR A 128 -10.29 7.97 0.09
C THR A 128 -9.41 7.78 1.32
N ALA A 129 -9.94 7.21 2.41
CA ALA A 129 -9.16 6.92 3.60
C ALA A 129 -8.05 5.88 3.34
N ALA A 130 -8.35 4.81 2.60
CA ALA A 130 -7.36 3.77 2.27
C ALA A 130 -6.25 4.30 1.35
N VAL A 131 -6.64 5.02 0.28
CA VAL A 131 -5.72 5.67 -0.66
C VAL A 131 -4.80 6.65 0.05
N ARG A 132 -5.39 7.53 0.88
CA ARG A 132 -4.63 8.51 1.66
C ARG A 132 -3.66 7.84 2.63
N LYS A 133 -4.02 6.68 3.19
CA LYS A 133 -3.12 5.94 4.09
C LYS A 133 -1.91 5.40 3.35
N HIS A 134 -2.09 4.84 2.15
CA HIS A 134 -0.98 4.36 1.32
C HIS A 134 -0.05 5.49 0.89
N GLU A 135 -0.62 6.62 0.49
CA GLU A 135 0.13 7.83 0.15
C GLU A 135 0.96 8.33 1.32
N GLN A 136 0.35 8.48 2.50
CA GLN A 136 1.04 8.87 3.72
C GLN A 136 2.18 7.92 4.13
N LEU A 137 2.00 6.61 3.93
CA LEU A 137 3.06 5.64 4.19
C LEU A 137 4.18 5.74 3.17
N ALA A 138 3.86 5.91 1.88
CA ALA A 138 4.85 6.12 0.83
C ALA A 138 5.68 7.38 1.09
N ASP A 139 5.03 8.50 1.41
CA ASP A 139 5.68 9.77 1.71
C ASP A 139 6.62 9.65 2.92
N ALA A 140 6.17 9.00 4.00
CA ALA A 140 7.02 8.79 5.18
C ALA A 140 8.24 7.90 4.89
N VAL A 141 8.11 6.90 4.01
CA VAL A 141 9.24 6.07 3.56
C VAL A 141 10.16 6.87 2.65
N LEU A 142 9.59 7.73 1.80
CA LEU A 142 10.33 8.57 0.88
C LEU A 142 11.17 9.61 1.64
N ASP A 143 10.62 10.23 2.68
CA ASP A 143 11.37 11.12 3.60
C ASP A 143 12.55 10.38 4.23
N HIS A 144 12.33 9.16 4.73
CA HIS A 144 13.40 8.34 5.28
C HIS A 144 14.46 7.94 4.24
N PHE A 145 14.03 7.72 2.99
CA PHE A 145 14.91 7.43 1.88
C PHE A 145 15.79 8.64 1.54
N TYR A 146 15.22 9.85 1.52
CA TYR A 146 15.97 11.09 1.33
C TYR A 146 17.00 11.31 2.43
N ASP A 147 16.64 11.08 3.70
CA ASP A 147 17.59 11.20 4.81
C ASP A 147 18.78 10.25 4.66
N LYS A 148 18.54 8.99 4.25
CA LYS A 148 19.61 8.03 3.99
C LYS A 148 20.48 8.43 2.81
N LEU A 149 19.87 8.92 1.74
CA LEU A 149 20.59 9.35 0.55
C LEU A 149 21.49 10.54 0.89
N ARG A 150 20.95 11.50 1.62
CA ARG A 150 21.67 12.68 2.09
C ARG A 150 22.87 12.30 2.96
N GLN A 151 22.70 11.40 3.93
CA GLN A 151 23.80 10.91 4.77
C GLN A 151 24.91 10.24 3.95
N LYS A 152 24.55 9.44 2.93
CA LYS A 152 25.52 8.84 2.03
C LYS A 152 26.27 9.89 1.21
N MET A 153 25.56 10.87 0.66
CA MET A 153 26.17 11.96 -0.11
C MET A 153 27.07 12.85 0.74
N GLU A 154 26.66 13.22 1.95
CA GLU A 154 27.47 14.00 2.89
C GLU A 154 28.77 13.25 3.24
N THR A 155 28.67 11.95 3.54
CA THR A 155 29.85 11.10 3.84
C THR A 155 30.82 11.03 2.65
N LEU A 156 30.29 10.82 1.44
CA LEU A 156 31.11 10.79 0.22
C LEU A 156 31.76 12.14 -0.04
N ASN A 157 31.00 13.23 0.08
CA ASN A 157 31.49 14.58 -0.13
C ASN A 157 32.63 14.93 0.85
N ASP A 158 32.49 14.59 2.13
CA ASP A 158 33.54 14.79 3.13
C ASP A 158 34.81 14.02 2.77
N GLN A 159 34.68 12.78 2.29
CA GLN A 159 35.82 11.98 1.82
C GLN A 159 36.50 12.60 0.59
N PHE A 160 35.73 13.15 -0.34
CA PHE A 160 36.26 13.88 -1.50
C PHE A 160 36.95 15.18 -1.09
N LEU A 161 36.39 15.95 -0.16
CA LEU A 161 37.00 17.18 0.33
C LEU A 161 38.36 16.91 1.01
N VAL A 162 38.46 15.85 1.80
CA VAL A 162 39.74 15.42 2.40
C VAL A 162 40.77 15.04 1.34
N LEU A 163 40.34 14.39 0.26
CA LEU A 163 41.23 14.09 -0.87
C LEU A 163 41.67 15.36 -1.59
N LEU A 164 40.74 16.29 -1.85
CA LEU A 164 41.02 17.55 -2.53
C LEU A 164 41.99 18.42 -1.73
N ASP A 165 41.75 18.59 -0.43
CA ASP A 165 42.63 19.38 0.44
C ASP A 165 44.07 18.87 0.37
N ARG A 166 44.27 17.55 0.43
CA ARG A 166 45.61 16.94 0.31
C ARG A 166 46.22 17.08 -1.08
N VAL A 167 45.41 17.15 -2.14
CA VAL A 167 45.89 17.45 -3.51
C VAL A 167 46.24 18.92 -3.68
N GLU A 168 45.56 19.84 -3.01
CA GLU A 168 45.75 21.29 -3.16
C GLU A 168 46.87 21.84 -2.26
N GLN A 169 47.17 21.19 -1.13
CA GLN A 169 48.24 21.59 -0.20
C GLN A 169 49.56 21.93 -0.91
N THR A 170 50.05 23.16 -0.73
CA THR A 170 51.32 23.60 -1.33
C THR A 170 52.51 22.89 -0.68
N THR A 171 53.45 22.41 -1.49
CA THR A 171 54.68 21.74 -1.03
C THR A 171 55.85 22.73 -1.04
N GLY A 172 56.57 22.85 0.08
CA GLY A 172 57.70 23.77 0.22
C GLY A 172 59.07 23.18 -0.18
N ASN A 173 59.22 21.85 -0.07
CA ASN A 173 60.45 21.13 -0.38
C ASN A 173 60.28 20.14 -1.55
N ILE A 174 61.38 19.81 -2.24
CA ILE A 174 61.41 18.85 -3.35
C ILE A 174 61.05 17.44 -2.87
N GLU A 175 61.47 17.06 -1.66
CA GLU A 175 61.12 15.77 -1.04
C GLU A 175 59.61 15.64 -0.81
N ASP A 176 58.98 16.66 -0.22
CA ASP A 176 57.52 16.71 0.00
C ASP A 176 56.75 16.62 -1.32
N MET A 177 57.26 17.25 -2.37
CA MET A 177 56.68 17.18 -3.72
C MET A 177 56.74 15.76 -4.30
N LEU A 178 57.83 15.02 -4.07
CA LEU A 178 57.98 13.63 -4.51
C LEU A 178 57.04 12.70 -3.73
N GLU A 179 56.93 12.87 -2.41
CA GLU A 179 56.00 12.11 -1.58
C GLU A 179 54.55 12.33 -2.05
N LYS A 180 54.17 13.59 -2.25
CA LYS A 180 52.84 13.95 -2.76
C LYS A 180 52.57 13.35 -4.14
N LYS A 181 53.54 13.34 -5.05
CA LYS A 181 53.40 12.71 -6.37
C LYS A 181 53.15 11.21 -6.27
N VAL A 182 53.85 10.51 -5.38
CA VAL A 182 53.62 9.07 -5.12
C VAL A 182 52.23 8.85 -4.54
N TRP A 183 51.81 9.67 -3.59
CA TRP A 183 50.46 9.61 -3.03
C TRP A 183 49.37 9.89 -4.08
N CYS A 184 49.54 10.90 -4.93
CA CYS A 184 48.58 11.22 -6.01
C CYS A 184 48.36 10.06 -6.98
N ARG A 185 49.38 9.24 -7.22
CA ARG A 185 49.23 8.00 -8.02
C ARG A 185 48.28 6.98 -7.37
N THR A 186 48.07 7.05 -6.05
CA THR A 186 47.13 6.18 -5.32
C THR A 186 45.71 6.74 -5.28
N VAL A 187 45.48 8.00 -5.66
CA VAL A 187 44.16 8.66 -5.61
C VAL A 187 43.13 7.96 -6.50
N PRO A 188 43.43 7.55 -7.76
CA PRO A 188 42.47 6.82 -8.59
C PRO A 188 41.95 5.56 -7.89
N ASN A 189 42.83 4.77 -7.28
CA ASN A 189 42.47 3.56 -6.53
C ASN A 189 41.66 3.87 -5.25
N LYS A 190 41.81 5.08 -4.69
CA LYS A 190 41.00 5.51 -3.54
C LYS A 190 39.60 5.92 -3.98
N ILE A 191 39.47 6.58 -5.12
CA ILE A 191 38.16 6.96 -5.69
C ILE A 191 37.36 5.71 -6.06
N GLU A 192 37.98 4.71 -6.67
CA GLU A 192 37.33 3.44 -7.03
C GLU A 192 36.82 2.66 -5.80
N ARG A 193 37.36 2.92 -4.60
CA ARG A 193 36.90 2.32 -3.34
C ARG A 193 35.77 3.10 -2.66
N LEU A 194 35.46 4.30 -3.15
CA LEU A 194 34.38 5.15 -2.63
C LEU A 194 33.05 4.89 -3.34
N GLU A 195 33.07 4.27 -4.53
CA GLU A 195 31.88 3.69 -5.19
C GLU A 195 31.38 2.42 -4.48
#